data_AF-L5N2M3-F1
#
_entry.id   AF-L5N2M3-F1
#
_cell.length_a   1.000
_cell.length_b   1.000
_cell.length_c   1.000
_cell.angle_alpha   90.00
_cell.angle_beta   90.00
_cell.angle_gamma   90.00
#
_symmetry.space_group_name_H-M   'P 1'
#
loop_
_entity.id
_entity.type
_entity.pdbx_description
1 polymer ?
#
loop_
_entity_poly.entity_id
_entity_poly.type
_entity_poly.pdbx_seq_one_letter_code
_entity_poly.pdbx_strand_id
1 'polypeptide(L)'
;MDDTRRASPLERLVEAAETRTDDEVSDSLGELLTASPEDRKRALRELRRLADDRPTAFESFLPAVTPFLTDDERAVRLLTA
;
A
#
# COMPACT_ATOMS: atom_id res chain seq x y z
N MET A 1 10.24 7.96 -26.73
CA MET A 1 10.56 6.70 -26.05
C MET A 1 9.77 6.74 -24.75
N ASP A 2 8.61 6.11 -24.75
CA ASP A 2 7.84 5.85 -23.54
C ASP A 2 8.62 4.82 -22.73
N ASP A 3 9.50 5.31 -21.86
CA ASP A 3 10.12 4.52 -20.80
C ASP A 3 9.01 4.30 -19.77
N THR A 4 8.02 3.46 -20.11
CA THR A 4 6.97 2.99 -19.20
C THR A 4 7.65 2.06 -18.20
N ARG A 5 8.53 2.61 -17.36
CA ARG A 5 8.87 1.99 -16.08
C ARG A 5 7.56 1.98 -15.34
N ARG A 6 6.86 0.86 -15.44
CA ARG A 6 5.65 0.61 -14.68
C ARG A 6 6.03 0.94 -13.25
N ALA A 7 5.48 2.05 -12.74
CA ALA A 7 5.72 2.50 -11.39
C ALA A 7 5.50 1.28 -10.50
N SER A 8 6.43 1.06 -9.57
CA SER A 8 6.30 -0.07 -8.66
C SER A 8 4.92 -0.03 -8.00
N PRO A 9 4.31 -1.17 -7.64
CA PRO A 9 2.98 -1.17 -7.03
C PRO A 9 2.85 -0.17 -5.88
N LEU A 10 3.95 0.12 -5.20
CA LEU A 10 4.08 1.14 -4.16
C LEU A 10 4.01 2.59 -4.67
N GLU A 11 4.72 2.91 -5.75
CA GLU A 11 4.68 4.25 -6.35
C GLU A 11 3.30 4.54 -6.92
N ARG A 12 2.66 3.54 -7.56
CA ARG A 12 1.26 3.65 -8.01
C ARG A 12 0.30 3.85 -6.86
N LEU A 13 0.49 3.14 -5.75
CA LEU A 13 -0.32 3.29 -4.55
C LEU A 13 -0.25 4.71 -3.98
N VAL A 14 0.96 5.28 -3.90
CA VAL A 14 1.17 6.65 -3.42
C VAL A 14 0.55 7.66 -4.39
N GLU A 15 0.78 7.52 -5.69
CA GLU A 15 0.20 8.41 -6.73
C GLU A 15 -1.33 8.33 -6.78
N ALA A 16 -1.91 7.13 -6.69
CA ALA A 16 -3.35 6.94 -6.62
C ALA A 16 -3.93 7.48 -5.30
N ALA A 17 -3.17 7.43 -4.20
CA ALA A 17 -3.54 8.07 -2.95
C ALA A 17 -3.51 9.61 -3.02
N GLU A 18 -2.63 10.19 -3.83
CA GLU A 18 -2.61 11.62 -4.09
C GLU A 18 -3.73 12.08 -5.04
N THR A 19 -4.19 11.20 -5.94
CA THR A 19 -5.16 11.53 -7.00
C THR A 19 -6.59 11.02 -6.75
N ARG A 20 -6.84 10.31 -5.63
CA ARG A 20 -8.16 9.77 -5.22
C ARG A 20 -8.81 8.85 -6.27
N THR A 21 -8.07 7.87 -6.77
CA THR A 21 -8.67 6.77 -7.53
C THR A 21 -8.72 5.52 -6.66
N ASP A 22 -9.84 5.35 -5.94
CA ASP A 22 -10.06 4.23 -5.00
C ASP A 22 -9.88 2.85 -5.68
N ASP A 23 -10.18 2.74 -6.97
CA ASP A 23 -10.03 1.51 -7.75
C ASP A 23 -8.55 1.12 -7.98
N GLU A 24 -7.69 2.09 -8.31
CA GLU A 24 -6.26 1.82 -8.57
C GLU A 24 -5.49 1.44 -7.30
N VAL A 25 -5.92 1.98 -6.16
CA VAL A 25 -5.37 1.64 -4.85
C VAL A 25 -5.76 0.22 -4.45
N SER A 26 -7.02 -0.16 -4.70
CA SER A 26 -7.51 -1.51 -4.39
C SER A 26 -6.78 -2.59 -5.20
N ASP A 27 -6.57 -2.37 -6.50
CA ASP A 27 -5.82 -3.29 -7.36
C ASP A 27 -4.35 -3.39 -6.92
N SER A 28 -3.71 -2.26 -6.60
CA SER A 28 -2.31 -2.24 -6.17
C SER A 28 -2.11 -2.94 -4.81
N LEU A 29 -3.09 -2.86 -3.90
CA LEU A 29 -3.07 -3.58 -2.61
C LEU A 29 -3.37 -5.07 -2.77
N GLY A 30 -4.23 -5.44 -3.72
CA GLY A 30 -4.45 -6.83 -4.10
C GLY A 30 -3.17 -7.50 -4.62
N GLU A 31 -2.44 -6.81 -5.51
CA GLU A 31 -1.12 -7.26 -5.97
C GLU A 31 -0.14 -7.40 -4.79
N LEU A 32 -0.14 -6.42 -3.87
CA LEU A 32 0.75 -6.41 -2.72
C LEU A 32 0.52 -7.59 -1.76
N LEU A 33 -0.73 -8.03 -1.53
CA LEU A 33 -1.02 -9.20 -0.70
C LEU A 33 -0.37 -10.48 -1.23
N THR A 34 -0.22 -10.58 -2.55
CA THR A 34 0.43 -11.73 -3.21
C THR A 34 1.95 -11.56 -3.37
N ALA A 35 2.49 -10.38 -3.09
CA ALA A 35 3.90 -10.06 -3.22
C ALA A 35 4.75 -10.74 -2.14
N SER A 36 6.07 -10.65 -2.28
CA SER A 36 6.99 -11.21 -1.28
C SER A 36 6.83 -10.52 0.09
N PRO A 37 7.14 -11.20 1.21
CA PRO A 37 7.07 -10.59 2.53
C PRO A 37 7.93 -9.31 2.67
N GLU A 38 9.06 -9.23 1.97
CA GLU A 38 9.89 -8.01 1.96
C GLU A 38 9.19 -6.84 1.28
N ASP A 39 8.52 -7.09 0.15
CA ASP A 39 7.77 -6.06 -0.58
C ASP A 39 6.57 -5.58 0.23
N ARG A 40 5.84 -6.50 0.90
CA ARG A 40 4.75 -6.16 1.81
C ARG A 40 5.22 -5.24 2.94
N LYS A 41 6.34 -5.58 3.59
CA LYS A 41 6.93 -4.75 4.65
C LYS A 41 7.37 -3.38 4.14
N ARG A 42 7.97 -3.31 2.94
CA ARG A 42 8.39 -2.04 2.35
C ARG A 42 7.18 -1.14 2.07
N ALA A 43 6.13 -1.71 1.49
CA ALA A 43 4.93 -0.96 1.18
C ALA A 43 4.21 -0.45 2.44
N LEU A 44 4.07 -1.30 3.47
CA LEU A 44 3.48 -0.89 4.74
C LEU A 44 4.25 0.24 5.43
N ARG A 45 5.58 0.29 5.28
CA ARG A 45 6.39 1.40 5.82
C ARG A 45 6.10 2.73 5.13
N GLU A 46 5.91 2.75 3.81
CA GLU A 46 5.55 3.99 3.12
C GLU A 46 4.10 4.38 3.39
N LEU A 47 3.18 3.41 3.46
CA LEU A 47 1.80 3.64 3.90
C LEU A 47 1.75 4.27 5.30
N ARG A 48 2.63 3.82 6.21
CA ARG A 48 2.73 4.41 7.55
C ARG A 48 3.18 5.88 7.48
N ARG A 49 4.17 6.20 6.64
CA ARG A 49 4.59 7.60 6.41
C ARG A 49 3.45 8.44 5.85
N LEU A 50 2.69 7.91 4.89
CA LEU A 50 1.51 8.60 4.35
C LEU A 50 0.44 8.84 5.45
N ALA A 51 0.23 7.87 6.35
CA ALA A 51 -0.68 8.03 7.48
C ALA A 51 -0.21 9.13 8.45
N ASP A 52 1.10 9.22 8.68
CA ASP A 52 1.69 10.26 9.54
C ASP A 52 1.61 11.65 8.88
N ASP A 53 1.85 11.74 7.56
CA ASP A 53 1.85 13.01 6.81
C ASP A 53 0.44 13.50 6.45
N ARG A 54 -0.48 12.59 6.13
CA ARG A 54 -1.85 12.89 5.63
C ARG A 54 -2.89 11.92 6.19
N PRO A 55 -3.22 12.00 7.50
CA PRO A 55 -4.09 11.04 8.17
C PRO A 55 -5.50 10.95 7.55
N THR A 56 -6.10 12.06 7.13
CA THR A 56 -7.44 12.07 6.51
C THR A 56 -7.47 11.41 5.13
N ALA A 57 -6.38 11.47 4.37
CA ALA A 57 -6.27 10.75 3.10
C ALA A 57 -6.04 9.25 3.33
N PHE A 58 -5.42 8.88 4.45
CA PHE A 58 -5.18 7.49 4.79
C PHE A 58 -6.45 6.72 5.18
N GLU A 59 -7.48 7.40 5.72
CA GLU A 59 -8.74 6.77 6.13
C GLU A 59 -9.43 5.99 5.00
N SER A 60 -9.35 6.46 3.75
CA SER A 60 -9.93 5.76 2.60
C SER A 60 -9.24 4.43 2.28
N PHE A 61 -8.00 4.23 2.76
CA PHE A 61 -7.24 3.00 2.54
C PHE A 61 -7.40 1.97 3.65
N LEU A 62 -7.95 2.34 4.81
CA LEU A 62 -8.13 1.43 5.95
C LEU A 62 -8.78 0.08 5.59
N PRO A 63 -9.86 0.03 4.77
CA PRO A 63 -10.45 -1.25 4.37
C PRO A 63 -9.45 -2.15 3.63
N ALA A 64 -8.60 -1.55 2.81
CA ALA A 64 -7.64 -2.27 1.98
C ALA A 64 -6.33 -2.62 2.70
N VAL A 65 -6.00 -1.95 3.82
CA VAL A 65 -4.88 -2.35 4.70
C VAL A 65 -5.31 -3.42 5.73
N THR A 66 -6.61 -3.56 6.00
CA THR A 66 -7.15 -4.53 6.98
C THR A 66 -6.67 -5.98 6.78
N PRO A 67 -6.56 -6.52 5.55
CA PRO A 67 -6.09 -7.89 5.34
C PRO A 67 -4.67 -8.17 5.85
N PHE A 68 -3.81 -7.15 5.92
CA PHE A 68 -2.43 -7.30 6.43
C PHE A 68 -2.36 -7.52 7.94
N LEU A 69 -3.41 -7.22 8.70
CA LEU A 69 -3.50 -7.54 10.14
C LEU A 69 -3.51 -9.06 10.39
N THR A 70 -3.92 -9.84 9.38
CA THR A 70 -3.97 -11.30 9.42
C THR A 70 -2.93 -11.97 8.52
N ASP A 71 -1.94 -11.22 8.00
CA ASP A 71 -0.88 -11.74 7.15
C ASP A 71 -0.11 -12.89 7.83
N ASP A 72 0.35 -13.89 7.09
CA ASP A 72 1.12 -15.02 7.65
C ASP A 72 2.44 -14.58 8.30
N GLU A 73 3.07 -13.53 7.75
CA GLU A 73 4.32 -12.99 8.26
C GLU A 73 4.08 -12.11 9.48
N ARG A 74 4.70 -12.47 10.62
CA ARG A 74 4.55 -11.72 11.86
C ARG A 74 5.01 -10.27 11.72
N ALA A 75 6.10 -10.04 11.00
CA ALA A 75 6.62 -8.69 10.80
C ALA A 75 5.65 -7.81 10.00
N VAL A 76 4.87 -8.37 9.08
CA VAL A 76 3.84 -7.65 8.33
C VAL A 76 2.70 -7.26 9.28
N ARG A 77 2.16 -8.22 10.05
CA ARG A 77 1.11 -7.94 11.05
C ARG A 77 1.50 -6.83 12.03
N LEU A 78 2.75 -6.83 12.50
CA LEU A 78 3.26 -5.83 13.44
C LEU A 78 3.44 -4.44 12.84
N LEU A 79 3.69 -4.33 11.53
CA LEU A 79 3.78 -3.04 10.84
C LEU A 79 2.41 -2.43 10.57
N THR A 80 1.37 -3.26 10.47
CA THR A 80 0.00 -2.82 10.20
C THR A 80 -0.75 -2.38 11.47
N ALA A 81 -0.46 -3.00 12.63
CA ALA A 81 -1.07 -2.68 13.92
C ALA A 81 -0.56 -1.36 14.53
#